data_AF-A0A2X3F4R2-F1
#
_entry.id   AF-A0A2X3F4R2-F1
#
_cell.length_a   1.000
_cell.length_b   1.000
_cell.length_c   1.000
_cell.angle_alpha   90.00
_cell.angle_beta   90.00
_cell.angle_gamma   90.00
#
_symmetry.space_group_name_H-M   'P 1'
#
loop_
_entity.id
_entity.type
_entity.pdbx_description
1 polymer ?
#
loop_
_entity_poly.entity_id
_entity_poly.type
_entity_poly.pdbx_seq_one_letter_code
_entity_poly.pdbx_strand_id
1 'polypeptide(L)' 'MFHVNAWGTPFIAAMVGARLVLPGRTSMATSLLQLLAAEKVTVGFGVPVIWAGLLAAMRRTEVRLA' A
#
# COMPACT_ATOMS: atom_id res chain seq x y z
N MET A 1 -4.78 8.59 5.67
CA MET A 1 -5.06 8.91 7.08
C MET A 1 -6.26 9.85 7.28
N PHE A 2 -6.61 10.72 6.32
CA PHE A 2 -7.74 11.67 6.47
C PHE A 2 -9.14 11.04 6.52
N HIS A 3 -9.30 9.78 6.11
CA HIS A 3 -10.59 9.10 6.04
C HIS A 3 -10.65 7.99 7.10
N VAL A 4 -11.61 8.12 8.04
CA VAL A 4 -11.90 7.15 9.13
C VAL A 4 -10.61 6.66 9.81
N ASN A 5 -9.69 7.59 10.11
CA ASN A 5 -8.39 7.30 10.74
C ASN A 5 -7.56 6.20 10.04
N ALA A 6 -7.69 6.06 8.71
CA ALA A 6 -7.12 4.95 7.95
C ALA A 6 -7.42 3.58 8.57
N TRP A 7 -8.68 3.35 8.94
CA TRP A 7 -9.17 2.08 9.51
C TRP A 7 -8.49 1.72 10.84
N GLY A 8 -7.98 2.73 11.56
CA GLY A 8 -7.23 2.56 12.81
C GLY A 8 -5.84 1.95 12.64
N THR A 9 -5.41 1.66 11.40
CA THR A 9 -4.14 0.96 11.11
C THR A 9 -2.90 1.64 11.69
N PRO A 10 -2.76 2.98 11.78
CA PRO A 10 -1.60 3.60 12.42
C PRO A 10 -1.52 3.28 13.93
N PHE A 11 -2.67 3.18 14.60
CA PHE A 11 -2.73 2.84 16.02
C PHE A 11 -2.46 1.36 16.26
N ILE A 12 -3.04 0.49 15.43
CA ILE A 12 -2.80 -0.96 15.50
C ILE A 12 -1.31 -1.25 15.24
N ALA A 13 -0.71 -0.62 14.23
CA ALA A 13 0.70 -0.81 13.92
C ALA A 13 1.61 -0.42 15.09
N ALA A 14 1.33 0.71 15.75
CA ALA A 14 2.05 1.12 16.96
C ALA A 14 1.85 0.13 18.12
N MET A 15 0.62 -0.35 18.32
CA MET A 15 0.28 -1.28 19.41
C MET A 15 0.99 -2.63 19.30
N VAL A 16 1.17 -3.14 18.07
CA VAL A 16 1.78 -4.47 17.83
C VAL A 16 3.25 -4.39 17.39
N GLY A 17 3.82 -3.18 17.30
CA GLY A 17 5.19 -2.98 16.82
C GLY A 17 5.39 -3.29 15.33
N ALA A 18 4.32 -3.21 14.52
CA ALA A 18 4.42 -3.45 13.08
C ALA A 18 5.10 -2.27 12.37
N ARG A 19 5.93 -2.59 11.37
CA ARG A 19 6.51 -1.58 10.47
C ARG A 19 5.39 -0.92 9.64
N LEU A 20 5.31 0.41 9.70
CA LEU A 20 4.34 1.21 8.94
C LEU A 20 4.99 1.85 7.70
N VAL A 21 4.45 1.57 6.51
CA VAL A 21 4.89 2.16 5.24
C VAL A 21 3.85 3.18 4.77
N LEU A 22 4.24 4.45 4.66
CA LEU A 22 3.34 5.55 4.30
C LEU A 22 3.56 5.97 2.84
N PRO A 23 2.59 5.77 1.92
CA PRO A 23 2.77 6.02 0.49
C PRO A 23 2.82 7.51 0.08
N GLY A 24 2.68 8.42 1.04
CA GLY A 24 2.72 9.87 0.79
C GLY A 24 1.55 10.34 -0.07
N ARG A 25 1.82 11.35 -0.92
CA ARG A 25 0.80 12.02 -1.77
C ARG A 25 0.61 11.35 -3.13
N THR A 26 1.57 10.52 -3.56
CA THR A 26 1.54 9.84 -4.86
C THR A 26 0.62 8.62 -4.81
N SER A 27 -0.54 8.74 -5.46
CA SER A 27 -1.51 7.66 -5.64
C SER A 27 -1.35 6.92 -6.98
N MET A 28 -0.30 7.21 -7.76
CA MET A 28 -0.07 6.50 -9.02
C MET A 28 0.24 5.03 -8.75
N ALA A 29 -0.49 4.14 -9.43
CA ALA A 29 -0.40 2.70 -9.23
C ALA A 29 1.01 2.13 -9.41
N THR A 30 1.81 2.67 -10.35
CA THR A 30 3.19 2.21 -10.58
C THR A 30 4.12 2.56 -9.41
N SER A 31 4.05 3.79 -8.90
CA SER A 31 4.85 4.21 -7.74
C SER A 31 4.46 3.43 -6.49
N LEU A 32 3.16 3.17 -6.31
CA LEU A 32 2.68 2.32 -5.22
C LEU A 32 3.22 0.89 -5.36
N LEU A 33 3.13 0.29 -6.55
CA LEU A 33 3.66 -1.05 -6.80
C LEU A 33 5.16 -1.17 -6.49
N GLN A 34 5.95 -0.18 -6.91
CA GLN A 34 7.39 -0.14 -6.60
C GLN A 34 7.65 -0.01 -5.10
N LEU A 35 6.90 0.84 -4.39
CA LEU A 35 7.02 1.01 -2.95
C LEU A 35 6.69 -0.29 -2.21
N LEU A 36 5.58 -0.95 -2.57
CA LEU A 36 5.16 -2.21 -1.94
C LEU A 36 6.24 -3.30 -2.12
N ALA A 37 6.82 -3.40 -3.31
CA ALA A 37 7.89 -4.36 -3.60
C ALA A 37 9.19 -4.04 -2.86
N ALA A 38 9.63 -2.77 -2.88
CA ALA A 38 10.84 -2.32 -2.22
C ALA A 38 10.78 -2.54 -0.70
N GLU A 39 9.62 -2.26 -0.10
CA GLU A 39 9.43 -2.37 1.34
C GLU A 39 8.90 -3.73 1.80
N LYS A 40 8.75 -4.68 0.87
CA LYS A 40 8.28 -6.05 1.14
C LYS A 40 6.99 -6.05 1.96
N VAL A 41 6.01 -5.24 1.55
CA VAL A 41 4.74 -5.09 2.27
C VAL A 41 3.98 -6.41 2.28
N THR A 42 3.63 -6.88 3.48
CA THR A 42 2.92 -8.16 3.69
C THR A 42 1.41 -8.00 3.83
N VAL A 43 0.94 -6.83 4.27
CA VAL A 43 -0.47 -6.50 4.45
C VAL A 43 -0.72 -5.08 3.96
N GLY A 44 -1.72 -4.89 3.10
CA GLY A 44 -2.09 -3.58 2.58
C GLY A 44 -3.59 -3.28 2.78
N PHE A 45 -3.90 -2.02 3.06
CA PHE A 45 -5.26 -1.53 3.28
C PHE A 45 -5.61 -0.50 2.21
N GLY A 46 -6.69 -0.72 1.47
CA GLY A 46 -7.07 0.13 0.35
C GLY A 46 -8.49 -0.16 -0.13
N VAL A 47 -9.03 0.79 -0.90
CA VAL A 47 -10.36 0.67 -1.53
C VAL A 47 -10.26 -0.05 -2.89
N PRO A 48 -11.36 -0.62 -3.42
CA PRO A 48 -11.33 -1.41 -4.65
C PRO A 48 -10.65 -0.74 -5.85
N VAL A 49 -10.83 0.56 -6.04
CA VAL A 49 -10.23 1.30 -7.18
C VAL A 49 -8.69 1.35 -7.11
N ILE A 50 -8.11 1.40 -5.92
CA ILE A 50 -6.65 1.37 -5.74
C ILE A 50 -6.10 0.00 -6.15
N TRP A 51 -6.77 -1.08 -5.73
CA TRP A 51 -6.38 -2.44 -6.08
C TRP A 51 -6.52 -2.72 -7.58
N ALA A 52 -7.59 -2.23 -8.21
CA ALA A 52 -7.76 -2.32 -9.66
C ALA A 52 -6.60 -1.64 -10.41
N GLY A 53 -6.19 -0.45 -9.97
CA GLY A 53 -5.02 0.25 -10.49
C GLY A 53 -3.72 -0.53 -10.29
N LEU A 54 -3.50 -1.06 -9.09
CA LEU A 54 -2.32 -1.86 -8.75
C LEU A 54 -2.21 -3.12 -9.64
N LEU A 55 -3.31 -3.86 -9.81
CA LEU A 55 -3.36 -5.04 -10.67
C LEU A 55 -3.10 -4.68 -12.14
N ALA A 56 -3.59 -3.54 -12.61
CA ALA A 56 -3.29 -3.05 -13.96
C ALA A 56 -1.80 -2.70 -14.11
N ALA A 57 -1.18 -2.10 -13.09
CA ALA A 57 0.26 -1.81 -13.09
C ALA A 57 1.11 -3.09 -13.07
N MET A 58 0.72 -4.10 -12.29
CA MET A 58 1.38 -5.41 -12.24
C MET A 58 1.33 -6.13 -13.60
N ARG A 59 0.21 -6.03 -14.33
CA ARG A 59 0.11 -6.61 -15.69
C ARG A 59 0.98 -5.90 -16.73
N ARG A 60 1.29 -4.62 -16.52
CA ARG A 60 2.09 -3.79 -17.44
C ARG A 60 3.59 -3.81 -17.12
N THR A 61 3.99 -4.35 -15.97
CA THR A 61 5.37 -4.31 -15.49
C THR A 61 5.85 -5.70 -15.09
N GLU A 62 7.16 -5.87 -14.95
CA GLU A 62 7.74 -7.12 -14.44
C GLU A 62 7.86 -7.14 -12.91
N VAL A 63 7.39 -6.08 -12.23
CA VAL A 63 7.41 -6.02 -10.76
C VAL A 63 6.50 -7.11 -10.19
N ARG A 64 7.01 -7.84 -9.20
CA ARG A 64 6.29 -8.88 -8.46
C ARG A 64 6.29 -8.50 -6.98
N LEU A 65 5.19 -8.81 -6.31
CA LEU A 65 5.12 -8.78 -4.86
C LEU A 65 5.51 -10.19 -4.38
N ALA A 66 6.36 -10.24 -3.35
CA ALA A 66 6.89 -11.48 -2.78
C ALA A 66 5.82 -12.27 -2.01
#